data_AF-A0A2K3E0I3-F1
#
_entry.id   AF-A0A2K3E0I3-F1
#
_cell.length_a   1.000
_cell.length_b   1.000
_cell.length_c   1.000
_cell.angle_alpha   90.00
_cell.angle_beta   90.00
_cell.angle_gamma   90.00
#
_symmetry.space_group_name_H-M   'P 1'
#
loop_
_entity.id
_entity.type
_entity.pdbx_description
1 polymer ?
#
loop_
_entity_poly.entity_id
_entity_poly.type
_entity_poly.pdbx_seq_one_letter_code
_entity_poly.pdbx_strand_id
1 'polypeptide(L)'
;MAVLALDVEFTHLEPVGNTSGEGQQRSDKRRQAPSISVATWVAVVGRFGTAPPALKSYISLPPELKTQPCDCVADKENEVSGEALGKKWYRVVGGVREAALCNAPCLAEVQQQLLALLREGRCKVLVGHGISKDLQSLGIDEEADLRAHGVKTFDTMSFPKFQGRGGMSKALAVLAREFLGGRQIQTRRGAHDPEEDARAAMDLYVRHVDYDCMVEYETQRLLSQAAAAAGARHAVVANGCDGGNDGGAEVEEGIER
;
A
#
# COMPACT_ATOMS: atom_id res chain seq x y z
N MET A 1 14.80 14.34 -13.98
CA MET A 1 13.64 14.89 -13.23
C MET A 1 13.12 13.82 -12.28
N ALA A 2 12.67 14.16 -11.07
CA ALA A 2 12.10 13.16 -10.16
C ALA A 2 10.64 12.88 -10.56
N VAL A 3 10.34 11.60 -10.81
CA VAL A 3 9.00 11.06 -11.05
C VAL A 3 8.69 10.16 -9.86
N LEU A 4 7.53 10.39 -9.25
CA LEU A 4 7.02 9.59 -8.15
C LEU A 4 5.68 8.98 -8.56
N ALA A 5 5.39 7.78 -8.07
CA ALA A 5 4.07 7.18 -8.15
C ALA A 5 3.45 7.11 -6.76
N LEU A 6 2.16 7.34 -6.67
CA LEU A 6 1.36 7.31 -5.44
C LEU A 6 0.22 6.32 -5.62
N ASP A 7 -0.04 5.55 -4.58
CA ASP A 7 -1.26 4.78 -4.41
C ASP A 7 -1.66 4.77 -2.93
N VAL A 8 -2.97 4.68 -2.67
CA VAL A 8 -3.54 4.72 -1.34
C VAL A 8 -4.51 3.56 -1.16
N GLU A 9 -4.27 2.74 -0.14
CA GLU A 9 -5.22 1.71 0.26
C GLU A 9 -6.23 2.27 1.28
N PHE A 10 -7.49 1.87 1.06
CA PHE A 10 -8.63 2.30 1.84
C PHE A 10 -9.11 1.20 2.76
N THR A 11 -9.40 1.55 4.00
CA THR A 11 -10.19 0.68 4.89
C THR A 11 -11.64 1.13 4.85
N HIS A 12 -12.52 0.19 4.52
CA HIS A 12 -13.96 0.44 4.57
C HIS A 12 -14.51 0.13 5.96
N LEU A 13 -15.37 1.01 6.43
CA LEU A 13 -16.04 0.96 7.72
C LEU A 13 -17.53 0.85 7.46
N GLU A 14 -18.13 -0.25 7.87
CA GLU A 14 -19.58 -0.47 7.79
C GLU A 14 -20.23 -0.30 9.16
N PRO A 15 -21.40 0.33 9.27
CA PRO A 15 -22.09 0.45 10.54
C PRO A 15 -22.53 -0.92 11.06
N VAL A 16 -22.27 -1.19 12.34
CA VAL A 16 -22.82 -2.35 13.04
C VAL A 16 -24.29 -2.06 13.35
N GLY A 17 -25.19 -2.76 12.68
CA GLY A 17 -26.61 -2.70 13.02
C GLY A 17 -26.87 -3.30 14.40
N ASN A 18 -27.70 -2.66 15.23
CA ASN A 18 -28.19 -3.26 16.47
C ASN A 18 -29.05 -4.49 16.12
N THR A 19 -28.46 -5.68 16.17
CA THR A 19 -29.20 -6.94 16.17
C THR A 19 -29.58 -7.31 17.60
N SER A 20 -30.45 -6.52 18.21
CA SER A 20 -31.26 -6.99 19.34
C SER A 20 -32.62 -7.39 18.76
N GLY A 21 -32.94 -8.68 18.88
CA GLY A 21 -34.06 -9.32 18.23
C GLY A 21 -35.44 -8.84 18.68
N GLU A 22 -36.41 -9.41 17.96
CA GLU A 22 -37.85 -9.47 18.23
C GLU A 22 -38.69 -8.25 17.87
N GLY A 23 -39.33 -8.39 16.69
CA GLY A 23 -40.73 -8.03 16.50
C GLY A 23 -41.06 -6.54 16.55
N GLN A 24 -40.88 -5.83 15.44
CA GLN A 24 -41.91 -4.93 14.91
C GLN A 24 -41.55 -4.51 13.48
N GLN A 25 -42.19 -5.13 12.47
CA GLN A 25 -42.26 -4.55 11.13
C GLN A 25 -43.10 -3.26 11.22
N ARG A 26 -42.47 -2.13 11.47
CA ARG A 26 -43.05 -0.81 11.23
C ARG A 26 -41.98 0.12 10.66
N SER A 27 -41.97 0.20 9.33
CA SER A 27 -41.90 1.41 8.49
C SER A 27 -41.02 2.62 8.88
N ASP A 28 -40.08 2.52 9.82
CA ASP A 28 -39.10 3.56 10.10
C ASP A 28 -37.81 3.22 9.36
N LYS A 29 -37.69 3.72 8.11
CA LYS A 29 -36.42 3.91 7.39
C LYS A 29 -35.54 4.96 8.10
N ARG A 30 -35.41 4.87 9.43
CA ARG A 30 -34.61 5.76 10.27
C ARG A 30 -33.12 5.50 10.03
N ARG A 31 -32.52 6.39 9.24
CA ARG A 31 -31.10 6.82 9.32
C ARG A 31 -30.09 5.73 9.70
N GLN A 32 -29.98 4.67 8.88
CA GLN A 32 -28.74 3.87 8.90
C GLN A 32 -27.56 4.81 8.66
N ALA A 33 -26.51 4.67 9.46
CA ALA A 33 -25.30 5.44 9.25
C ALA A 33 -24.70 5.06 7.88
N PRO A 34 -24.07 5.99 7.16
CA PRO A 34 -23.41 5.65 5.92
C PRO A 34 -22.16 4.80 6.22
N SER A 35 -21.85 3.87 5.31
CA SER A 35 -20.51 3.27 5.25
C SER A 35 -19.48 4.34 4.87
N ILE A 36 -18.27 4.25 5.41
CA ILE A 36 -17.20 5.25 5.25
C ILE A 36 -15.95 4.54 4.74
N SER A 37 -15.20 5.16 3.85
CA SER A 37 -13.88 4.71 3.42
C SER A 37 -12.82 5.67 3.94
N VAL A 38 -11.78 5.16 4.59
CA VAL A 38 -10.70 5.97 5.17
C VAL A 38 -9.38 5.55 4.56
N ALA A 39 -8.54 6.50 4.15
CA ALA A 39 -7.18 6.23 3.73
C ALA A 39 -6.39 5.64 4.91
N THR A 40 -5.77 4.47 4.71
CA THR A 40 -5.10 3.74 5.81
C THR A 40 -3.70 3.29 5.49
N TRP A 41 -3.30 3.23 4.23
CA TRP A 41 -1.91 3.01 3.85
C TRP A 41 -1.59 3.82 2.61
N VAL A 42 -0.55 4.66 2.70
CA VAL A 42 -0.02 5.46 1.61
C VAL A 42 1.32 4.87 1.17
N ALA A 43 1.46 4.62 -0.13
CA ALA A 43 2.71 4.19 -0.74
C ALA A 43 3.18 5.21 -1.78
N VAL A 44 4.44 5.63 -1.67
CA VAL A 44 5.10 6.44 -2.69
C VAL A 44 6.31 5.69 -3.24
N VAL A 45 6.33 5.48 -4.56
CA VAL A 45 7.42 4.76 -5.24
C VAL A 45 8.15 5.72 -6.17
N GLY A 46 9.46 5.80 -6.03
CA GLY A 46 10.30 6.57 -6.95
C GLY A 46 10.62 5.80 -8.22
N ARG A 47 10.95 6.55 -9.28
CA ARG A 47 11.29 5.99 -10.59
C ARG A 47 12.27 4.83 -10.52
N PHE A 48 13.27 4.81 -9.66
CA PHE A 48 14.28 3.75 -9.65
C PHE A 48 13.99 2.61 -8.67
N GLY A 49 12.73 2.43 -8.30
CA GLY A 49 12.30 1.44 -7.32
C GLY A 49 12.75 1.74 -5.88
N THR A 50 13.66 2.70 -5.70
CA THR A 50 13.88 3.42 -4.46
C THR A 50 12.71 4.36 -4.28
N ALA A 51 11.73 3.97 -3.45
CA ALA A 51 11.01 5.01 -2.73
C ALA A 51 12.07 5.88 -2.03
N PRO A 52 11.96 7.22 -2.07
CA PRO A 52 12.64 7.99 -1.03
C PRO A 52 12.24 7.31 0.30
N PRO A 53 13.18 7.03 1.22
CA PRO A 53 12.95 6.20 2.41
C PRO A 53 11.83 6.71 3.34
N ALA A 54 11.24 7.86 3.02
CA ALA A 54 10.41 8.66 3.87
C ALA A 54 8.91 8.33 3.85
N LEU A 55 8.35 7.61 2.86
CA LEU A 55 6.88 7.45 2.85
C LEU A 55 6.33 6.10 2.37
N LYS A 56 6.39 5.13 3.29
CA LYS A 56 5.43 4.03 3.38
C LYS A 56 4.82 4.12 4.77
N SER A 57 3.58 4.56 4.85
CA SER A 57 2.96 4.80 6.14
C SER A 57 1.55 4.28 6.19
N TYR A 58 1.24 3.65 7.31
CA TYR A 58 -0.12 3.47 7.75
C TYR A 58 -0.64 4.80 8.30
N ILE A 59 -1.95 5.04 8.19
CA ILE A 59 -2.61 6.21 8.79
C ILE A 59 -3.54 5.70 9.89
N SER A 60 -3.39 6.23 11.10
CA SER A 60 -4.28 5.88 12.21
C SER A 60 -5.73 6.26 11.91
N LEU A 61 -6.68 5.39 12.25
CA LEU A 61 -8.10 5.75 12.20
C LEU A 61 -8.41 6.90 13.17
N PRO A 62 -9.29 7.85 12.79
CA PRO A 62 -9.75 8.90 13.68
C PRO A 62 -10.25 8.33 15.02
N PRO A 63 -9.95 8.97 16.17
CA PRO A 63 -10.39 8.50 17.48
C PRO A 63 -11.89 8.18 17.57
N GLU A 64 -12.72 8.93 16.84
CA GLU A 64 -14.17 8.80 16.77
C GLU A 64 -14.63 7.58 15.96
N LEU A 65 -13.75 7.04 15.11
CA LEU A 65 -13.96 5.87 14.26
C LEU A 65 -13.21 4.63 14.75
N LYS A 66 -12.49 4.73 15.87
CA LYS A 66 -11.86 3.57 16.50
C LYS A 66 -12.94 2.56 16.86
N THR A 67 -12.79 1.36 16.33
CA THR A 67 -13.57 0.19 16.73
C THR A 67 -13.37 -0.03 18.24
N GLN A 68 -14.42 -0.41 18.97
CA GLN A 68 -14.15 -1.16 20.20
C GLN A 68 -13.35 -2.40 19.78
N PRO A 69 -12.33 -2.84 20.55
CA PRO A 69 -11.78 -4.17 20.32
C PRO A 69 -12.95 -5.14 20.25
N CYS A 70 -13.13 -5.78 19.10
CA CYS A 70 -14.09 -6.86 19.03
C CYS A 70 -13.48 -8.00 19.86
N ASP A 71 -14.00 -8.16 21.08
CA ASP A 71 -13.70 -9.28 21.98
C ASP A 71 -14.26 -10.60 21.41
N CYS A 72 -13.78 -10.99 20.23
CA CYS A 72 -14.04 -12.31 19.67
C CYS A 72 -12.75 -13.08 19.40
N VAL A 73 -11.73 -12.92 20.25
CA VAL A 73 -10.84 -14.03 20.65
C VAL A 73 -10.42 -13.84 22.12
N ALA A 74 -10.80 -14.81 22.94
CA ALA A 74 -10.37 -15.11 24.32
C ALA A 74 -11.05 -14.36 25.49
N ASP A 75 -12.09 -15.03 26.01
CA ASP A 75 -12.29 -15.36 27.42
C ASP A 75 -12.08 -14.29 28.52
N LYS A 76 -13.22 -13.88 29.09
CA LYS A 76 -13.47 -13.50 30.48
C LYS A 76 -12.95 -12.14 30.97
N GLU A 77 -13.95 -11.31 31.29
CA GLU A 77 -14.02 -10.37 32.40
C GLU A 77 -12.96 -9.26 32.45
N ASN A 78 -13.32 -8.09 31.90
CA ASN A 78 -13.23 -6.85 32.66
C ASN A 78 -14.15 -5.78 32.05
N GLU A 79 -15.16 -5.38 32.82
CA GLU A 79 -16.04 -4.26 32.51
C GLU A 79 -15.23 -2.96 32.41
N VAL A 80 -15.45 -2.20 31.34
CA VAL A 80 -15.15 -0.76 31.32
C VAL A 80 -16.39 -0.02 30.88
N SER A 81 -17.03 0.63 31.85
CA SER A 81 -18.10 1.59 31.67
C SER A 81 -17.53 2.88 31.04
N GLY A 82 -18.13 3.30 29.93
CA GLY A 82 -17.74 4.50 29.21
C GLY A 82 -18.91 5.13 28.48
N GLU A 83 -19.73 5.88 29.21
CA GLU A 83 -20.62 6.89 28.64
C GLU A 83 -19.79 8.00 27.98
N ALA A 84 -19.85 8.13 26.65
CA ALA A 84 -19.60 9.38 25.95
C ALA A 84 -20.06 9.28 24.48
N LEU A 85 -20.93 10.19 24.06
CA LEU A 85 -21.19 10.57 22.67
C LEU A 85 -21.74 9.48 21.73
N GLY A 86 -23.04 9.21 21.79
CA GLY A 86 -23.86 8.73 20.63
C GLY A 86 -23.20 7.75 19.65
N LYS A 87 -22.45 6.75 20.15
CA LYS A 87 -21.46 5.99 19.38
C LYS A 87 -22.15 5.08 18.36
N LYS A 88 -22.01 5.41 17.08
CA LYS A 88 -22.27 4.48 15.98
C LYS A 88 -21.04 3.60 15.86
N TRP A 89 -21.24 2.31 16.12
CA TRP A 89 -20.18 1.32 16.00
C TRP A 89 -19.96 1.00 14.52
N TYR A 90 -18.69 0.98 14.10
CA TYR A 90 -18.30 0.55 12.77
C TYR A 90 -17.54 -0.78 12.86
N ARG A 91 -17.67 -1.62 11.84
CA ARG A 91 -16.83 -2.80 11.61
C ARG A 91 -15.92 -2.51 10.44
N VAL A 92 -14.65 -2.87 10.59
CA VAL A 92 -13.66 -2.86 9.50
C VAL A 92 -13.99 -3.97 8.50
N VAL A 93 -14.18 -3.59 7.24
CA VAL A 93 -14.44 -4.49 6.10
C VAL A 93 -13.36 -4.25 5.05
N GLY A 94 -12.38 -5.16 4.97
CA GLY A 94 -11.25 -5.03 4.05
C GLY A 94 -10.20 -4.00 4.48
N GLY A 95 -9.21 -3.78 3.61
CA GLY A 95 -8.11 -2.84 3.83
C GLY A 95 -7.05 -3.34 4.81
N VAL A 96 -6.41 -2.39 5.48
CA VAL A 96 -5.27 -2.65 6.38
C VAL A 96 -5.74 -3.26 7.70
N ARG A 97 -5.02 -4.27 8.19
CA ARG A 97 -5.27 -4.88 9.51
C ARG A 97 -5.01 -3.89 10.63
N GLU A 98 -5.87 -3.88 11.66
CA GLU A 98 -5.73 -3.00 12.84
C GLU A 98 -4.34 -3.07 13.49
N ALA A 99 -3.72 -4.26 13.55
CA ALA A 99 -2.37 -4.41 14.08
C ALA A 99 -1.30 -3.59 13.33
N ALA A 100 -1.47 -3.38 12.02
CA ALA A 100 -0.58 -2.54 11.22
C ALA A 100 -0.86 -1.04 11.40
N LEU A 101 -2.03 -0.67 11.93
CA LEU A 101 -2.39 0.71 12.30
C LEU A 101 -1.87 1.10 13.69
N CYS A 102 -1.37 0.14 14.47
CA CYS A 102 -0.82 0.40 15.79
C CYS A 102 0.43 1.28 15.67
N ASN A 103 0.44 2.42 16.37
CA ASN A 103 1.49 3.46 16.27
C ASN A 103 1.67 4.06 14.87
N ALA A 104 0.69 3.89 13.98
CA ALA A 104 0.66 4.59 12.71
C ALA A 104 0.57 6.11 12.97
N PRO A 105 1.28 6.95 12.20
CA PRO A 105 1.13 8.40 12.28
C PRO A 105 -0.30 8.81 11.91
N CYS A 106 -0.67 10.00 12.34
CA CYS A 106 -1.95 10.58 11.95
C CYS A 106 -1.91 11.09 10.51
N LEU A 107 -3.10 11.31 9.93
CA LEU A 107 -3.21 11.81 8.54
C LEU A 107 -2.42 13.10 8.32
N ALA A 108 -2.44 14.02 9.29
CA ALA A 108 -1.75 15.30 9.19
C ALA A 108 -0.23 15.14 9.08
N GLU A 109 0.36 14.19 9.81
CA GLU A 109 1.80 13.90 9.71
C GLU A 109 2.14 13.30 8.35
N VAL A 110 1.33 12.37 7.84
CA VAL A 110 1.53 11.77 6.51
C VAL A 110 1.36 12.80 5.39
N GLN A 111 0.39 13.71 5.50
CA GLN A 111 0.21 14.83 4.58
C GLN A 111 1.46 15.72 4.56
N GLN A 112 1.99 16.10 5.72
CA GLN A 112 3.19 16.93 5.81
C GLN A 112 4.40 16.26 5.16
N GLN A 113 4.63 14.98 5.46
CA GLN A 113 5.73 14.22 4.87
C GLN A 113 5.58 14.07 3.34
N LEU A 114 4.36 13.81 2.86
CA LEU A 114 4.07 13.70 1.43
C LEU A 114 4.28 15.04 0.70
N LEU A 115 3.77 16.14 1.26
CA LEU A 115 3.91 17.46 0.65
C LEU A 115 5.37 17.92 0.67
N ALA A 116 6.11 17.69 1.75
CA ALA A 116 7.55 17.93 1.78
C ALA A 116 8.25 17.14 0.68
N LEU A 117 7.92 15.85 0.51
CA LEU A 117 8.49 15.02 -0.54
C LEU A 117 8.18 15.53 -1.95
N LEU A 118 6.93 15.92 -2.20
CA LEU A 118 6.49 16.38 -3.53
C LEU A 118 7.07 17.75 -3.88
N ARG A 119 7.12 18.68 -2.91
CA ARG A 119 7.55 20.06 -3.11
C ARG A 119 9.07 20.21 -3.03
N GLU A 120 9.68 19.68 -1.97
CA GLU A 120 11.10 19.84 -1.67
C GLU A 120 11.95 18.78 -2.38
N GLY A 121 11.41 17.56 -2.54
CA GLY A 121 12.06 16.46 -3.26
C GLY A 121 12.18 16.67 -4.78
N ARG A 122 11.78 17.85 -5.28
CA ARG A 122 11.83 18.24 -6.70
C ARG A 122 11.07 17.26 -7.62
N CYS A 123 9.97 16.70 -7.12
CA CYS A 123 9.04 15.94 -7.95
C CYS A 123 8.53 16.84 -9.09
N LYS A 124 8.50 16.32 -10.31
CA LYS A 124 7.93 17.02 -11.47
C LYS A 124 6.68 16.34 -11.99
N VAL A 125 6.58 15.02 -11.79
CA VAL A 125 5.44 14.23 -12.21
C VAL A 125 5.06 13.26 -11.09
N LEU A 126 3.82 13.35 -10.66
CA LEU A 126 3.17 12.40 -9.75
C LEU A 126 2.25 11.49 -10.56
N VAL A 127 2.58 10.20 -10.59
CA VAL A 127 1.88 9.16 -11.35
C VAL A 127 0.91 8.41 -10.43
N GLY A 128 -0.26 8.02 -10.91
CA GLY A 128 -1.18 7.17 -10.17
C GLY A 128 -2.18 6.45 -11.07
N HIS A 129 -3.11 5.70 -10.45
CA HIS A 129 -4.22 5.05 -11.13
C HIS A 129 -5.55 5.44 -10.47
N GLY A 130 -6.14 6.55 -10.91
CA GLY A 130 -7.24 7.20 -10.19
C GLY A 130 -6.75 8.22 -9.15
N ILE A 131 -5.62 8.86 -9.42
CA ILE A 131 -4.88 9.75 -8.50
C ILE A 131 -5.74 10.82 -7.82
N SER A 132 -6.77 11.34 -8.50
CA SER A 132 -7.67 12.34 -7.91
C SER A 132 -8.39 11.82 -6.67
N LYS A 133 -8.74 10.53 -6.63
CA LYS A 133 -9.36 9.90 -5.45
C LYS A 133 -8.37 9.81 -4.29
N ASP A 134 -7.13 9.43 -4.59
CA ASP A 134 -6.05 9.31 -3.61
C ASP A 134 -5.76 10.68 -2.98
N LEU A 135 -5.57 11.71 -3.81
CA LEU A 135 -5.33 13.07 -3.35
C LEU A 135 -6.50 13.61 -2.52
N GLN A 136 -7.73 13.40 -2.97
CA GLN A 136 -8.92 13.81 -2.23
C GLN A 136 -9.00 13.13 -0.86
N SER A 137 -8.68 11.84 -0.78
CA SER A 137 -8.68 11.09 0.48
C SER A 137 -7.61 11.56 1.46
N LEU A 138 -6.50 12.04 0.91
CA LEU A 138 -5.42 12.64 1.66
C LEU A 138 -5.65 14.13 1.91
N GLY A 139 -6.77 14.71 1.50
CA GLY A 139 -7.04 16.15 1.66
C GLY A 139 -6.00 17.06 0.99
N ILE A 140 -5.35 16.57 -0.08
CA ILE A 140 -4.37 17.31 -0.87
C ILE A 140 -5.07 17.89 -2.08
N ASP A 141 -5.00 19.21 -2.26
CA ASP A 141 -5.58 19.89 -3.40
C ASP A 141 -4.61 19.86 -4.59
N GLU A 142 -5.06 19.33 -5.73
CA GLU A 142 -4.19 19.20 -6.89
C GLU A 142 -3.69 20.56 -7.41
N GLU A 143 -4.51 21.61 -7.36
CA GLU A 143 -4.12 22.93 -7.87
C GLU A 143 -3.22 23.65 -6.88
N ALA A 144 -3.69 23.81 -5.64
CA ALA A 144 -3.04 24.59 -4.61
C ALA A 144 -1.79 23.90 -4.05
N ASP A 145 -1.82 22.57 -3.88
CA ASP A 145 -0.73 21.85 -3.22
C ASP A 145 0.30 21.26 -4.17
N LEU A 146 -0.07 20.97 -5.43
CA LEU A 146 0.81 20.33 -6.42
C LEU A 146 1.16 21.26 -7.58
N ARG A 147 0.17 21.73 -8.35
CA ARG A 147 0.43 22.52 -9.58
C ARG A 147 1.06 23.88 -9.28
N ALA A 148 0.67 24.54 -8.19
CA ALA A 148 1.31 25.76 -7.71
C ALA A 148 2.82 25.58 -7.46
N HIS A 149 3.27 24.37 -7.16
CA HIS A 149 4.67 24.00 -6.95
C HIS A 149 5.33 23.36 -8.19
N GLY A 150 4.64 23.36 -9.34
CA GLY A 150 5.14 22.83 -10.60
C GLY A 150 5.20 21.30 -10.67
N VAL A 151 4.42 20.60 -9.84
CA VAL A 151 4.21 19.16 -9.91
C VAL A 151 3.03 18.88 -10.85
N LYS A 152 3.26 18.08 -11.89
CA LYS A 152 2.20 17.62 -12.80
C LYS A 152 1.68 16.28 -12.33
N THR A 153 0.39 16.04 -12.49
CA THR A 153 -0.22 14.73 -12.26
C THR A 153 -0.27 13.94 -13.57
N PHE A 154 -0.07 12.63 -13.49
CA PHE A 154 -0.29 11.72 -14.60
C PHE A 154 -1.14 10.55 -14.12
N ASP A 155 -2.37 10.46 -14.63
CA ASP A 155 -3.28 9.38 -14.28
C ASP A 155 -3.30 8.33 -15.40
N THR A 156 -2.85 7.12 -15.07
CA THR A 156 -2.89 5.98 -15.98
C THR A 156 -4.33 5.60 -16.38
N MET A 157 -5.33 5.96 -15.58
CA MET A 157 -6.75 5.71 -15.86
C MET A 157 -7.29 6.59 -17.00
N SER A 158 -6.74 7.80 -17.17
CA SER A 158 -7.19 8.77 -18.18
C SER A 158 -6.32 8.80 -19.44
N PHE A 159 -5.19 8.07 -19.44
CA PHE A 159 -4.29 8.05 -20.58
C PHE A 159 -4.90 7.30 -21.78
N PRO A 160 -5.06 7.93 -22.97
CA PRO A 160 -5.82 7.35 -24.09
C PRO A 160 -5.34 5.96 -24.54
N LYS A 161 -4.04 5.66 -24.45
CA LYS A 161 -3.48 4.36 -24.82
C LYS A 161 -3.91 3.22 -23.88
N PHE A 162 -4.26 3.56 -22.63
CA PHE A 162 -4.67 2.61 -21.60
C PHE A 162 -6.19 2.48 -21.49
N GLN A 163 -6.94 3.37 -22.14
CA GLN A 163 -8.39 3.31 -22.14
C GLN A 163 -8.91 2.19 -23.06
N GLY A 164 -10.02 1.60 -22.67
CA GLY A 164 -10.79 0.68 -23.49
C GLY A 164 -11.59 1.41 -24.57
N ARG A 165 -12.44 0.64 -25.26
CA ARG A 165 -13.34 1.18 -26.28
C ARG A 165 -14.22 2.29 -25.69
N GLY A 166 -14.29 3.43 -26.38
CA GLY A 166 -15.11 4.56 -25.97
C GLY A 166 -14.55 5.37 -24.78
N GLY A 167 -13.27 5.24 -24.45
CA GLY A 167 -12.64 5.99 -23.35
C GLY A 167 -12.89 5.39 -21.96
N MET A 168 -13.43 4.18 -21.88
CA MET A 168 -13.68 3.50 -20.62
C MET A 168 -12.37 3.16 -19.90
N SER A 169 -12.26 3.54 -18.63
CA SER A 169 -11.12 3.19 -17.78
C SER A 169 -11.00 1.68 -17.62
N LYS A 170 -9.78 1.15 -17.79
CA LYS A 170 -9.45 -0.24 -17.43
C LYS A 170 -8.87 -0.28 -16.02
N ALA A 171 -9.10 -1.39 -15.31
CA ALA A 171 -8.45 -1.62 -14.01
C ALA A 171 -6.93 -1.77 -14.17
N LEU A 172 -6.17 -1.33 -13.17
CA LEU A 172 -4.70 -1.43 -13.17
C LEU A 172 -4.20 -2.85 -13.41
N ALA A 173 -4.84 -3.87 -12.82
CA ALA A 173 -4.49 -5.27 -13.04
C ALA A 173 -4.62 -5.71 -14.51
N VAL A 174 -5.61 -5.16 -15.23
CA VAL A 174 -5.78 -5.41 -16.67
C VAL A 174 -4.65 -4.74 -17.45
N LEU A 175 -4.32 -3.49 -17.11
CA LEU A 175 -3.23 -2.75 -17.75
C LEU A 175 -1.87 -3.41 -17.52
N ALA A 176 -1.59 -3.84 -16.29
CA ALA A 176 -0.36 -4.55 -15.95
C ALA A 176 -0.21 -5.83 -16.79
N ARG A 177 -1.29 -6.59 -16.95
CA ARG A 177 -1.28 -7.80 -17.78
C ARG A 177 -1.04 -7.48 -19.26
N GLU A 178 -1.71 -6.46 -19.80
CA GLU A 178 -1.63 -6.10 -21.23
C GLU A 178 -0.29 -5.45 -21.60
N PHE A 179 0.21 -4.53 -20.79
CA PHE A 179 1.30 -3.63 -21.14
C PHE A 179 2.62 -3.97 -20.44
N LEU A 180 2.60 -4.70 -19.32
CA LEU A 180 3.80 -5.07 -18.57
C LEU A 180 4.21 -6.54 -18.77
N GLY A 181 3.86 -7.13 -19.92
CA GLY A 181 4.29 -8.48 -20.29
C GLY A 181 3.63 -9.59 -19.48
N GLY A 182 2.33 -9.47 -19.18
CA GLY A 182 1.59 -10.48 -18.43
C GLY A 182 1.77 -10.40 -16.91
N ARG A 183 2.34 -9.31 -16.38
CA ARG A 183 2.49 -9.09 -14.93
C ARG A 183 1.13 -9.21 -14.25
N GLN A 184 1.06 -10.07 -13.23
CA GLN A 184 -0.10 -10.19 -12.36
C GLN A 184 0.16 -9.37 -11.11
N ILE A 185 -0.81 -8.52 -10.75
CA ILE A 185 -0.85 -7.73 -9.53
C ILE A 185 -2.22 -7.93 -8.87
N GLN A 186 -2.38 -7.55 -7.60
CA GLN A 186 -3.65 -7.68 -6.88
C GLN A 186 -4.18 -9.13 -6.84
N THR A 187 -3.26 -10.11 -6.82
CA THR A 187 -3.60 -11.54 -6.87
C THR A 187 -4.20 -12.06 -5.56
N ARG A 188 -3.97 -11.35 -4.45
CA ARG A 188 -4.50 -11.68 -3.14
C ARG A 188 -5.95 -11.20 -3.02
N ARG A 189 -6.89 -12.13 -2.77
CA ARG A 189 -8.30 -11.78 -2.54
C ARG A 189 -8.45 -10.78 -1.40
N GLY A 190 -8.97 -9.58 -1.71
CA GLY A 190 -9.49 -8.63 -0.73
C GLY A 190 -8.48 -7.77 0.01
N ALA A 191 -7.20 -7.76 -0.39
CA ALA A 191 -6.21 -6.82 0.15
C ALA A 191 -5.29 -6.38 -0.99
N HIS A 192 -5.32 -5.09 -1.31
CA HIS A 192 -4.43 -4.51 -2.29
C HIS A 192 -3.11 -4.13 -1.61
N ASP A 193 -2.02 -4.19 -2.36
CA ASP A 193 -0.73 -3.67 -1.91
C ASP A 193 -0.48 -2.37 -2.66
N PRO A 194 -0.68 -1.19 -2.02
CA PRO A 194 -0.49 0.09 -2.69
C PRO A 194 0.95 0.29 -3.17
N GLU A 195 1.93 -0.41 -2.60
CA GLU A 195 3.30 -0.37 -3.13
C GLU A 195 3.42 -1.13 -4.46
N GLU A 196 2.75 -2.29 -4.57
CA GLU A 196 2.66 -3.04 -5.83
C GLU A 196 1.97 -2.21 -6.92
N ASP A 197 0.85 -1.57 -6.55
CA ASP A 197 0.00 -0.78 -7.44
C ASP A 197 0.71 0.51 -7.89
N ALA A 198 1.30 1.28 -6.98
CA ALA A 198 2.12 2.44 -7.32
C ALA A 198 3.28 2.06 -8.25
N ARG A 199 3.93 0.91 -8.01
CA ARG A 199 5.02 0.42 -8.87
C ARG A 199 4.53 0.00 -10.24
N ALA A 200 3.35 -0.60 -10.35
CA ALA A 200 2.74 -0.93 -11.64
C ALA A 200 2.36 0.34 -12.42
N ALA A 201 1.84 1.37 -11.75
CA ALA A 201 1.55 2.66 -12.38
C ALA A 201 2.82 3.36 -12.88
N MET A 202 3.91 3.33 -12.09
CA MET A 202 5.23 3.83 -12.51
C MET A 202 5.75 3.08 -13.74
N ASP A 203 5.71 1.75 -13.73
CA ASP A 203 6.14 0.92 -14.87
C ASP A 203 5.39 1.30 -16.15
N LEU A 204 4.08 1.50 -16.07
CA LEU A 204 3.24 1.90 -17.20
C LEU A 204 3.67 3.27 -17.74
N TYR A 205 3.90 4.24 -16.86
CA TYR A 205 4.35 5.58 -17.26
C TYR A 205 5.70 5.54 -17.97
N VAL A 206 6.71 4.91 -17.35
CA VAL A 206 8.07 4.89 -17.92
C VAL A 206 8.12 4.14 -19.26
N ARG A 207 7.43 3.00 -19.40
CA ARG A 207 7.51 2.19 -20.62
C ARG A 207 6.71 2.73 -21.80
N HIS A 208 5.72 3.59 -21.55
CA HIS A 208 4.77 3.99 -22.59
C HIS A 208 4.57 5.48 -22.76
N VAL A 209 5.14 6.29 -21.87
CA VAL A 209 5.01 7.74 -21.85
C VAL A 209 6.38 8.39 -21.87
N ASP A 210 7.26 8.00 -20.94
CA ASP A 210 8.59 8.60 -20.77
C ASP A 210 9.72 7.67 -21.26
N TYR A 211 9.81 7.54 -22.58
CA TYR A 211 10.75 6.64 -23.26
C TYR A 211 12.23 7.02 -23.05
N ASP A 212 12.53 8.31 -22.84
CA ASP A 212 13.90 8.82 -22.78
C ASP A 212 14.74 8.16 -21.68
N CYS A 213 14.09 7.69 -20.63
CA CYS A 213 14.76 7.05 -19.50
C CYS A 213 14.18 5.65 -19.22
N MET A 214 13.57 5.03 -20.23
CA MET A 214 13.11 3.64 -20.19
C MET A 214 14.29 2.67 -20.07
N VAL A 215 15.37 2.89 -20.82
CA VAL A 215 16.54 1.99 -20.84
C VAL A 215 17.23 1.96 -19.47
N GLU A 216 17.49 3.12 -18.88
CA GLU A 216 18.09 3.24 -17.56
C GLU A 216 17.21 2.59 -16.49
N TYR A 217 15.90 2.83 -16.57
CA TYR A 217 14.92 2.24 -15.66
C TYR A 217 14.89 0.71 -15.72
N GLU A 218 14.77 0.13 -16.91
CA GLU A 218 14.77 -1.32 -17.08
C GLU A 218 16.08 -1.96 -16.62
N THR A 219 17.21 -1.32 -16.94
CA THR A 219 18.53 -1.78 -16.50
C THR A 219 18.59 -1.86 -14.98
N GLN A 220 18.19 -0.80 -14.28
CA GLN A 220 18.22 -0.77 -12.82
C GLN A 220 17.21 -1.74 -12.19
N ARG A 221 16.04 -1.93 -12.82
CA ARG A 221 15.04 -2.92 -12.38
C ARG A 221 15.61 -4.34 -12.47
N LEU A 222 16.23 -4.68 -13.59
CA LEU A 222 16.87 -5.98 -13.80
C LEU A 222 18.00 -6.22 -12.79
N LEU A 223 18.85 -5.21 -12.55
CA LEU A 223 19.90 -5.28 -11.53
C LEU A 223 19.32 -5.49 -10.13
N SER A 224 18.25 -4.78 -9.76
CA SER A 224 17.60 -4.90 -8.46
C SER A 224 16.97 -6.29 -8.26
N GLN A 225 16.32 -6.83 -9.30
CA GLN A 225 15.77 -8.19 -9.28
C GLN A 225 16.88 -9.24 -9.17
N ALA A 226 17.98 -9.06 -9.90
CA ALA A 226 19.13 -9.95 -9.83
C ALA A 226 19.78 -9.92 -8.44
N ALA A 227 19.92 -8.73 -7.83
CA ALA A 227 20.42 -8.57 -6.47
C ALA A 227 19.52 -9.25 -5.43
N ALA A 228 18.20 -9.06 -5.52
CA ALA A 228 17.23 -9.72 -4.64
C ALA A 228 17.27 -11.25 -4.80
N ALA A 229 17.38 -11.75 -6.03
CA ALA A 229 17.52 -13.18 -6.30
C ALA A 229 18.85 -13.76 -5.77
N ALA A 230 19.94 -13.00 -5.86
CA ALA A 230 21.24 -13.39 -5.30
C ALA A 230 21.24 -13.38 -3.76
N GLY A 231 20.60 -12.40 -3.14
CA GLY A 231 20.41 -12.33 -1.69
C GLY A 231 19.53 -13.47 -1.15
N ALA A 232 18.45 -13.81 -1.86
CA ALA A 232 17.62 -14.97 -1.53
C ALA A 232 18.39 -16.30 -1.64
N ARG A 233 19.28 -16.43 -2.64
CA ARG A 233 20.16 -17.62 -2.78
C ARG A 233 21.16 -17.73 -1.63
N HIS A 234 21.74 -16.63 -1.14
CA HIS A 234 22.62 -16.66 0.02
C HIS A 234 21.88 -16.98 1.33
N ALA A 235 20.65 -16.49 1.51
CA ALA A 235 19.83 -16.80 2.68
C ALA A 235 19.40 -18.27 2.75
N VAL A 236 19.20 -18.93 1.61
CA VAL A 236 18.90 -20.37 1.54
C VAL A 236 20.13 -21.23 1.88
N VAL A 237 21.34 -20.80 1.51
CA VAL A 237 22.58 -21.52 1.85
C VAL A 237 22.93 -21.39 3.34
N ALA A 238 22.59 -20.27 3.99
CA ALA A 238 22.85 -20.07 5.41
C ALA A 238 21.96 -20.93 6.35
N ASN A 239 20.84 -21.48 5.86
CA ASN A 239 19.95 -22.36 6.63
C ASN A 239 20.19 -23.87 6.36
N GLY A 240 21.27 -24.22 5.65
CA GLY A 240 21.54 -25.59 5.20
C GLY A 240 22.84 -26.22 5.73
N CYS A 241 23.38 -25.74 6.85
CA CYS A 241 24.63 -26.26 7.42
C CYS A 241 24.51 -26.51 8.93
N ASP A 242 23.62 -27.42 9.33
CA ASP A 242 23.72 -28.06 10.65
C ASP A 242 23.57 -29.56 10.48
N GLY A 243 24.66 -30.30 10.69
CA GLY A 243 24.68 -31.74 10.54
C GLY A 243 26.07 -32.34 10.29
N GLY A 244 26.81 -32.57 11.38
CA GLY A 244 27.67 -33.76 11.49
C GLY A 244 29.16 -33.56 11.27
N ASN A 245 29.83 -33.03 12.30
CA ASN A 245 31.19 -33.46 12.65
C ASN A 245 31.15 -34.96 12.99
N ASP A 246 32.12 -35.76 12.53
CA ASP A 246 32.72 -36.87 13.28
C ASP A 246 33.87 -37.53 12.50
N GLY A 247 35.08 -37.45 13.08
CA GLY A 247 36.01 -38.59 13.10
C GLY A 247 37.18 -38.62 12.12
N GLY A 248 38.07 -37.62 12.14
CA GLY A 248 39.44 -37.75 11.61
C GLY A 248 40.42 -38.07 12.73
N ALA A 249 40.72 -39.35 12.95
CA ALA A 249 41.76 -39.78 13.87
C ALA A 249 43.15 -39.59 13.25
N GLU A 250 43.97 -38.77 13.90
CA GLU A 250 45.40 -38.61 13.64
C GLU A 250 46.14 -39.91 14.01
N VAL A 251 47.05 -40.34 13.14
CA VAL A 251 48.11 -41.30 13.48
C VAL A 251 49.43 -40.63 13.12
N GLU A 252 50.17 -40.24 14.16
CA GLU A 252 51.56 -39.81 14.10
C GLU A 252 52.54 -40.98 13.91
N GLU A 253 53.74 -40.57 13.52
CA GLU A 253 55.07 -41.19 13.70
C GLU A 253 55.69 -42.01 12.57
N GLY A 254 56.94 -41.61 12.25
CA GLY A 254 57.94 -42.52 11.70
C GLY A 254 58.91 -41.93 10.68
N ILE A 255 59.68 -40.90 11.04
CA ILE A 255 60.97 -40.63 10.39
C ILE A 255 62.03 -41.46 11.13
N GLU A 256 62.63 -42.45 10.48
CA GLU A 256 64.04 -42.78 10.70
C GLU A 256 64.67 -43.51 9.48
N ARG A 257 65.69 -42.83 8.93
CA ARG A 257 66.87 -43.29 8.17
C ARG A 257 66.72 -43.76 6.71
#